data_AF-A0A5C5X1X7-F1
#
_entry.id   AF-A0A5C5X1X7-F1
#
_cell.length_a   1.000
_cell.length_b   1.000
_cell.length_c   1.000
_cell.angle_alpha   90.00
_cell.angle_beta   90.00
_cell.angle_gamma   90.00
#
_symmetry.space_group_name_H-M   'P 1'
#
loop_
_entity.id
_entity.type
_entity.pdbx_description
1 polymer ?
#
loop_
_entity_poly.entity_id
_entity_poly.type
_entity_poly.pdbx_seq_one_letter_code
_entity_poly.pdbx_strand_id
1 'polypeptide(L)'
;METFAQLGIPFPLYEAPIKEASDYAGKTTCGVCGNHDQPYFILNIGCALMVSCPKCDVLNGLDANDRQDTPCRSCGNEIKFSTPSNDDGVHICYSCLREGKGAITKDTEFGMVSWEQAIEGRTHGVPGLQTSEFETVTTDPDGEWIGVLLPQEHLFELLRTPTFVTWQGEVWLFCCKKPMTYIGEWKSVAASLGKAEAKNKFDQMMTDDARSYPWVWEGVSSESDSVCLYVFQCKDCGNHRANFDMD
;
A
#
# COMPACT_ATOMS: atom_id res chain seq x y z
N MET A 1 -4.40 6.56 -19.77
CA MET A 1 -4.60 5.16 -19.36
C MET A 1 -5.76 5.11 -18.39
N GLU A 2 -6.53 4.01 -18.37
CA GLU A 2 -7.71 3.89 -17.49
C GLU A 2 -7.31 3.75 -16.02
N THR A 3 -8.04 4.41 -15.12
CA THR A 3 -7.84 4.46 -13.66
C THR A 3 -9.07 3.88 -12.95
N PHE A 4 -8.92 3.47 -11.68
CA PHE A 4 -10.06 2.98 -10.90
C PHE A 4 -11.17 4.03 -10.72
N ALA A 5 -10.81 5.32 -10.62
CA ALA A 5 -11.80 6.40 -10.56
C ALA A 5 -12.67 6.46 -11.84
N GLN A 6 -12.08 6.20 -13.01
CA GLN A 6 -12.83 6.14 -14.28
C GLN A 6 -13.75 4.92 -14.37
N LEU A 7 -13.46 3.85 -13.62
CA LEU A 7 -14.36 2.71 -13.44
C LEU A 7 -15.43 2.92 -12.36
N GLY A 8 -15.47 4.09 -11.71
CA GLY A 8 -16.41 4.39 -10.62
C GLY A 8 -16.06 3.72 -9.28
N ILE A 9 -14.82 3.24 -9.11
CA ILE A 9 -14.35 2.55 -7.90
C ILE A 9 -13.06 3.19 -7.33
N PRO A 10 -13.08 4.49 -6.98
CA PRO A 10 -11.87 5.22 -6.63
C PRO A 10 -11.22 4.72 -5.32
N PHE A 11 -9.89 4.69 -5.30
CA PHE A 11 -9.10 4.55 -4.08
C PHE A 11 -8.44 5.89 -3.73
N PRO A 12 -8.66 6.45 -2.53
CA PRO A 12 -8.08 7.73 -2.11
C PRO A 12 -6.55 7.82 -2.23
N LEU A 13 -5.87 6.70 -2.03
CA LEU A 13 -4.42 6.62 -2.09
C LEU A 13 -3.88 6.02 -3.40
N TYR A 14 -4.74 5.71 -4.38
CA TYR A 14 -4.29 5.14 -5.65
C TYR A 14 -5.03 5.77 -6.84
N GLU A 15 -4.32 6.63 -7.58
CA GLU A 15 -4.81 7.31 -8.78
C GLU A 15 -4.07 6.88 -10.06
N ALA A 16 -3.10 5.98 -9.93
CA ALA A 16 -2.33 5.44 -11.04
C ALA A 16 -3.21 4.60 -12.01
N PRO A 17 -2.69 4.30 -13.21
CA PRO A 17 -3.31 3.36 -14.13
C PRO A 17 -3.61 2.00 -13.49
N ILE A 18 -4.72 1.38 -13.86
CA ILE A 18 -5.14 0.07 -13.34
C ILE A 18 -4.10 -1.01 -13.62
N LYS A 19 -3.46 -0.96 -14.79
CA LYS A 19 -2.42 -1.91 -15.20
C LYS A 19 -1.21 -1.96 -14.25
N GLU A 20 -1.04 -0.94 -13.42
CA GLU A 20 0.05 -0.84 -12.46
C GLU A 20 -0.34 -1.44 -11.10
N ALA A 21 -1.60 -1.85 -10.89
CA ALA A 21 -2.04 -2.47 -9.65
C ALA A 21 -1.75 -3.97 -9.70
N SER A 22 -0.85 -4.46 -8.84
CA SER A 22 -0.43 -5.87 -8.85
C SER A 22 -1.52 -6.82 -8.38
N ASP A 23 -2.37 -6.36 -7.46
CA ASP A 23 -3.39 -7.22 -6.83
C ASP A 23 -4.69 -7.29 -7.64
N TYR A 24 -4.81 -6.51 -8.73
CA TYR A 24 -6.05 -6.40 -9.49
C TYR A 24 -6.31 -7.64 -10.35
N ALA A 25 -7.46 -8.30 -10.11
CA ALA A 25 -7.83 -9.56 -10.75
C ALA A 25 -8.94 -9.43 -11.81
N GLY A 26 -9.36 -8.22 -12.17
CA GLY A 26 -10.44 -8.02 -13.14
C GLY A 26 -11.81 -8.36 -12.56
N LYS A 27 -12.59 -9.22 -13.25
CA LYS A 27 -13.95 -9.65 -12.87
C LYS A 27 -14.00 -11.14 -12.54
N THR A 28 -14.44 -11.48 -11.34
CA THR A 28 -14.59 -12.84 -10.79
C THR A 28 -15.71 -12.85 -9.73
N THR A 29 -15.71 -13.77 -8.77
CA THR A 29 -16.65 -13.82 -7.63
C THR A 29 -15.94 -13.44 -6.35
N CYS A 30 -16.56 -12.59 -5.52
CA CYS A 30 -16.04 -12.23 -4.20
C CYS A 30 -16.12 -13.44 -3.26
N GLY A 31 -15.00 -13.90 -2.72
CA GLY A 31 -14.96 -14.93 -1.69
C GLY A 31 -15.62 -14.51 -0.37
N VAL A 32 -15.77 -13.20 -0.13
CA VAL A 32 -16.34 -12.65 1.11
C VAL A 32 -17.85 -12.49 1.05
N CYS A 33 -18.39 -11.94 -0.05
CA CYS A 33 -19.83 -11.62 -0.15
C CYS A 33 -20.56 -12.33 -1.29
N GLY A 34 -19.86 -13.09 -2.14
CA GLY A 34 -20.44 -13.80 -3.28
C GLY A 34 -20.87 -12.91 -4.46
N ASN A 35 -20.65 -11.59 -4.41
CA ASN A 35 -20.95 -10.70 -5.53
C ASN A 35 -20.06 -11.00 -6.75
N HIS A 36 -20.60 -10.84 -7.96
CA HIS A 36 -19.93 -11.05 -9.25
C HIS A 36 -19.84 -9.78 -10.12
N ASP A 37 -20.48 -8.67 -9.73
CA ASP A 37 -20.64 -7.46 -10.57
C ASP A 37 -19.66 -6.31 -10.27
N GLN A 38 -18.60 -6.55 -9.50
CA GLN A 38 -17.61 -5.52 -9.13
C GLN A 38 -16.22 -5.85 -9.68
N PRO A 39 -15.25 -4.92 -9.64
CA PRO A 39 -13.84 -5.27 -9.83
C PRO A 39 -13.27 -5.93 -8.55
N TYR A 40 -12.31 -6.84 -8.72
CA TYR A 40 -11.75 -7.66 -7.62
C TYR A 40 -10.25 -7.49 -7.45
N PHE A 41 -9.82 -7.79 -6.22
CA PHE A 41 -8.44 -7.81 -5.77
C PHE A 41 -8.14 -9.16 -5.12
N ILE A 42 -6.88 -9.57 -5.16
CA ILE A 42 -6.42 -10.80 -4.53
C ILE A 42 -5.74 -10.47 -3.21
N LEU A 43 -6.20 -11.07 -2.12
CA LEU A 43 -5.47 -11.08 -0.85
C LEU A 43 -4.50 -12.28 -0.86
N ASN A 44 -3.21 -11.98 -0.87
CA ASN A 44 -2.10 -12.93 -0.98
C ASN A 44 -1.29 -13.02 0.31
N ILE A 45 -0.06 -13.54 0.23
CA ILE A 45 0.90 -13.59 1.34
C ILE A 45 0.99 -12.23 2.03
N GLY A 46 0.92 -12.25 3.37
CA GLY A 46 0.93 -11.05 4.20
C GLY A 46 -0.41 -10.30 4.26
N CYS A 47 -1.39 -10.60 3.41
CA CYS A 47 -2.72 -10.01 3.51
C CYS A 47 -3.60 -10.75 4.53
N ALA A 48 -4.63 -10.06 5.03
CA ALA A 48 -5.56 -10.62 5.99
C ALA A 48 -7.03 -10.41 5.59
N LEU A 49 -7.87 -11.41 5.87
CA LEU A 49 -9.31 -11.27 5.93
C LEU A 49 -9.70 -10.70 7.30
N MET A 50 -10.42 -9.59 7.31
CA MET A 50 -10.79 -8.90 8.55
C MET A 50 -12.15 -9.37 9.05
N VAL A 51 -12.17 -10.00 10.24
CA VAL A 51 -13.36 -10.65 10.80
C VAL A 51 -13.55 -10.27 12.28
N SER A 52 -14.74 -9.79 12.62
CA SER A 52 -15.15 -9.58 14.01
C SER A 52 -15.39 -10.92 14.71
N CYS A 53 -14.86 -11.06 15.93
CA CYS A 53 -15.08 -12.26 16.73
C CYS A 53 -16.57 -12.42 17.07
N PRO A 54 -17.20 -13.57 16.78
CA PRO A 54 -18.63 -13.76 17.05
C PRO A 54 -18.99 -13.75 18.55
N LYS A 55 -17.98 -13.90 19.44
CA LYS A 55 -18.17 -13.91 20.88
C LYS A 55 -18.00 -12.54 21.55
N CYS A 56 -17.04 -11.74 21.09
CA CYS A 56 -16.64 -10.50 21.77
C CYS A 56 -16.56 -9.27 20.86
N ASP A 57 -16.88 -9.43 19.58
CA ASP A 57 -16.92 -8.38 18.54
C ASP A 57 -15.59 -7.68 18.24
N VAL A 58 -14.49 -8.06 18.90
CA VAL A 58 -13.16 -7.56 18.58
C VAL A 58 -12.77 -7.99 17.17
N LEU A 59 -12.28 -7.04 16.36
CA LEU A 59 -11.77 -7.27 15.01
C LEU A 59 -10.43 -8.03 15.04
N ASN A 60 -10.28 -9.00 14.12
CA ASN A 60 -9.08 -9.81 13.95
C ASN A 60 -8.76 -9.91 12.45
N GLY A 61 -7.48 -9.99 12.10
CA GLY A 61 -7.05 -10.45 10.78
C GLY A 61 -6.83 -11.95 10.80
N LEU A 62 -7.40 -12.65 9.81
CA LEU A 62 -7.10 -14.05 9.52
C LEU A 62 -6.21 -14.07 8.28
N ASP A 63 -5.07 -14.77 8.35
CA ASP A 63 -4.10 -14.82 7.26
C ASP A 63 -4.73 -15.39 5.97
N ALA A 64 -4.71 -14.59 4.91
CA ALA A 64 -5.37 -14.93 3.63
C ALA A 64 -4.62 -15.99 2.82
N ASN A 65 -3.35 -16.22 3.12
CA ASN A 65 -2.52 -17.24 2.48
C ASN A 65 -2.63 -18.58 3.21
N ASP A 66 -2.49 -18.59 4.53
CA ASP A 66 -2.59 -19.81 5.34
C ASP A 66 -4.03 -20.32 5.40
N ARG A 67 -5.01 -19.41 5.40
CA ARG A 67 -6.46 -19.70 5.36
C ARG A 67 -6.92 -20.60 6.49
N GLN A 68 -6.33 -20.40 7.67
CA GLN A 68 -6.59 -21.18 8.86
C GLN A 68 -7.50 -20.43 9.84
N ASP A 69 -8.26 -21.22 10.59
CA ASP A 69 -8.99 -20.72 11.75
C ASP A 69 -7.99 -20.12 12.76
N THR A 70 -8.33 -18.98 13.34
CA THR A 70 -7.43 -18.24 14.23
C THR A 70 -8.13 -17.93 15.55
N PRO A 71 -7.47 -18.10 16.71
CA PRO A 71 -8.05 -17.69 17.98
C PRO A 71 -8.18 -16.16 18.06
N CYS A 72 -9.30 -15.69 18.57
CA CYS A 72 -9.51 -14.26 18.78
C CYS A 72 -8.45 -13.66 19.71
N ARG A 73 -7.83 -12.56 19.27
CA ARG A 73 -6.77 -11.85 20.02
C ARG A 73 -7.18 -11.31 21.38
N SER A 74 -8.49 -11.21 21.65
CA SER A 74 -9.01 -10.72 22.93
C SER A 74 -9.53 -11.85 23.83
N CYS A 75 -10.37 -12.75 23.33
CA CYS A 75 -11.08 -13.73 24.16
C CYS A 75 -10.68 -15.20 23.91
N GLY A 76 -9.78 -15.45 22.96
CA GLY A 76 -9.33 -16.79 22.58
C GLY A 76 -10.37 -17.64 21.84
N ASN A 77 -11.57 -17.14 21.57
CA ASN A 77 -12.58 -17.87 20.80
C ASN A 77 -12.09 -18.12 19.38
N GLU A 78 -12.21 -19.35 18.90
CA GLU A 78 -11.85 -19.70 17.52
C GLU A 78 -12.71 -18.95 16.50
N ILE A 79 -12.06 -18.28 15.55
CA ILE A 79 -12.73 -17.58 14.44
C ILE A 79 -12.49 -18.40 13.19
N LYS A 80 -13.59 -18.76 12.51
CA LYS A 80 -13.55 -19.61 11.34
C LYS A 80 -13.16 -18.84 10.08
N PHE A 81 -12.27 -19.42 9.28
CA PHE A 81 -11.98 -18.94 7.94
C PHE A 81 -13.07 -19.44 6.98
N SER A 82 -14.00 -18.57 6.61
CA SER A 82 -15.24 -18.98 5.92
C SER A 82 -15.33 -18.53 4.45
N THR A 83 -14.23 -18.17 3.81
CA THR A 83 -14.21 -17.79 2.38
C THR A 83 -13.75 -18.95 1.52
N PRO A 84 -14.40 -19.23 0.36
CA PRO A 84 -13.92 -20.23 -0.58
C PRO A 84 -12.47 -19.94 -0.98
N SER A 85 -11.62 -20.95 -0.87
CA SER A 85 -10.21 -20.87 -1.23
C SER A 85 -9.99 -21.45 -2.63
N ASN A 86 -9.47 -20.66 -3.55
CA ASN A 86 -8.80 -21.12 -4.77
C ASN A 86 -7.29 -21.04 -4.57
N ASP A 87 -6.50 -21.77 -5.37
CA ASP A 87 -5.04 -21.78 -5.23
C ASP A 87 -4.44 -20.36 -5.32
N ASP A 88 -5.09 -19.46 -6.07
CA ASP A 88 -4.58 -18.12 -6.38
C ASP A 88 -4.75 -17.04 -5.28
N GLY A 89 -5.43 -17.32 -4.15
CA GLY A 89 -5.63 -16.33 -3.07
C GLY A 89 -7.08 -16.19 -2.62
N VAL A 90 -7.39 -15.19 -1.77
CA VAL A 90 -8.79 -14.81 -1.50
C VAL A 90 -9.18 -13.64 -2.39
N HIS A 91 -10.15 -13.86 -3.28
CA HIS A 91 -10.72 -12.77 -4.08
C HIS A 91 -11.66 -11.90 -3.24
N ILE A 92 -11.37 -10.61 -3.17
CA ILE A 92 -12.21 -9.61 -2.50
C ILE A 92 -12.67 -8.55 -3.49
N CYS A 93 -13.97 -8.24 -3.50
CA CYS A 93 -14.48 -7.16 -4.34
C CYS A 93 -14.13 -5.79 -3.77
N TYR A 94 -14.09 -4.77 -4.64
CA TYR A 94 -13.90 -3.38 -4.26
C TYR A 94 -14.72 -2.96 -3.03
N SER A 95 -16.04 -3.22 -3.03
CA SER A 95 -16.91 -2.83 -1.91
C SER A 95 -16.50 -3.47 -0.58
N CYS A 96 -16.19 -4.77 -0.58
CA CYS A 96 -15.75 -5.46 0.63
C CYS A 96 -14.38 -4.95 1.12
N LEU A 97 -13.46 -4.67 0.21
CA LEU A 97 -12.17 -4.08 0.55
C LEU A 97 -12.34 -2.68 1.17
N ARG A 98 -13.17 -1.83 0.55
CA ARG A 98 -13.47 -0.48 1.07
C ARG A 98 -14.23 -0.47 2.40
N GLU A 99 -15.08 -1.47 2.64
CA GLU A 99 -15.72 -1.71 3.94
C GLU A 99 -14.73 -2.20 5.02
N GLY A 100 -13.47 -2.49 4.64
CA GLY A 100 -12.44 -2.97 5.56
C GLY A 100 -12.53 -4.45 5.91
N LYS A 101 -13.15 -5.26 5.05
CA LYS A 101 -13.21 -6.73 5.20
C LYS A 101 -11.92 -7.44 4.75
N GLY A 102 -11.00 -6.71 4.14
CA GLY A 102 -9.65 -7.17 3.82
C GLY A 102 -8.62 -6.12 4.20
N ALA A 103 -7.40 -6.57 4.45
CA ALA A 103 -6.23 -5.75 4.71
C ALA A 103 -5.07 -6.24 3.86
N ILE A 104 -4.56 -5.36 2.99
CA ILE A 104 -3.37 -5.58 2.16
C ILE A 104 -2.21 -4.97 2.92
N THR A 105 -1.30 -5.80 3.44
CA THR A 105 -0.12 -5.32 4.17
C THR A 105 0.76 -4.50 3.25
N LYS A 106 1.31 -3.40 3.79
CA LYS A 106 2.09 -2.43 3.04
C LYS A 106 3.46 -2.25 3.64
N ASP A 107 4.48 -2.30 2.80
CA ASP A 107 5.80 -1.79 3.15
C ASP A 107 5.85 -0.28 2.94
N THR A 108 6.52 0.42 3.84
CA THR A 108 6.58 1.89 3.87
C THR A 108 7.97 2.39 4.22
N GLU A 109 8.22 3.67 3.99
CA GLU A 109 9.47 4.31 4.41
C GLU A 109 9.70 4.30 5.94
N PHE A 110 8.67 3.96 6.72
CA PHE A 110 8.72 3.83 8.18
C PHE A 110 8.48 2.38 8.65
N GLY A 111 8.65 1.41 7.76
CA GLY A 111 8.47 -0.01 8.03
C GLY A 111 7.08 -0.53 7.68
N MET A 112 6.93 -1.85 7.75
CA MET A 112 5.70 -2.55 7.40
C MET A 112 4.49 -2.03 8.21
N VAL A 113 3.33 -2.02 7.57
CA VAL A 113 2.02 -1.84 8.18
C VAL A 113 1.16 -3.04 7.81
N SER A 114 0.92 -3.93 8.76
CA SER A 114 -0.13 -4.94 8.69
C SER A 114 -1.38 -4.50 9.47
N TRP A 115 -2.39 -5.36 9.53
CA TRP A 115 -3.59 -5.09 10.31
C TRP A 115 -3.31 -4.92 11.82
N GLU A 116 -2.29 -5.60 12.38
CA GLU A 116 -1.87 -5.41 13.77
C GLU A 116 -1.35 -3.99 14.00
N GLN A 117 -0.43 -3.53 13.14
CA GLN A 117 0.13 -2.19 13.17
C GLN A 117 -0.96 -1.12 13.03
N ALA A 118 -1.92 -1.33 12.11
CA ALA A 118 -3.05 -0.42 11.95
C ALA A 118 -3.93 -0.32 13.20
N ILE A 119 -4.15 -1.41 13.93
CA ILE A 119 -4.86 -1.39 15.21
C ILE A 119 -4.06 -0.67 16.30
N GLU A 120 -2.75 -0.87 16.33
CA GLU A 120 -1.87 -0.23 17.32
C GLU A 120 -1.68 1.27 17.04
N GLY A 121 -1.98 1.75 15.83
CA GLY A 121 -1.75 3.14 15.44
C GLY A 121 -0.28 3.47 15.26
N ARG A 122 0.52 2.50 14.79
CA ARG A 122 1.96 2.69 14.54
C ARG A 122 2.45 1.83 13.39
N THR A 123 3.55 2.22 12.76
CA THR A 123 4.27 1.34 11.81
C THR A 123 5.15 0.34 12.55
N HIS A 124 5.61 -0.70 11.86
CA HIS A 124 6.54 -1.70 12.42
C HIS A 124 7.90 -1.07 12.77
N GLY A 125 8.27 0.00 12.07
CA GLY A 125 9.52 0.71 12.26
C GLY A 125 10.62 0.24 11.32
N VAL A 126 11.70 1.02 11.32
CA VAL A 126 12.96 0.70 10.64
C VAL A 126 14.13 0.96 11.59
N PRO A 127 15.26 0.25 11.43
CA PRO A 127 16.42 0.44 12.28
C PRO A 127 16.94 1.88 12.23
N GLY A 128 17.10 2.50 13.40
CA GLY A 128 17.74 3.81 13.52
C GLY A 128 16.98 4.98 12.90
N LEU A 129 15.67 4.86 12.64
CA LEU A 129 14.85 5.94 12.07
C LEU A 129 15.08 7.26 12.82
N GLN A 130 15.43 8.31 12.08
CA GLN A 130 15.50 9.68 12.59
C GLN A 130 14.52 10.55 11.80
N THR A 131 13.52 11.09 12.48
CA THR A 131 12.58 12.04 11.89
C THR A 131 12.10 13.04 12.92
N SER A 132 11.90 14.28 12.51
CA SER A 132 11.24 15.33 13.29
C SER A 132 9.81 15.61 12.82
N GLU A 133 9.39 14.99 11.71
CA GLU A 133 8.08 15.20 11.09
C GLU A 133 6.98 14.39 11.77
N PHE A 134 7.34 13.25 12.36
CA PHE A 134 6.41 12.30 12.98
C PHE A 134 6.80 12.04 14.43
N GLU A 135 5.80 11.77 15.26
CA GLU A 135 6.04 11.23 16.60
C GLU A 135 6.49 9.78 16.46
N THR A 136 7.54 9.38 17.19
CA THR A 136 8.17 8.07 17.07
C THR A 136 7.95 7.21 18.31
N VAL A 137 8.03 5.90 18.11
CA VAL A 137 7.92 4.89 19.18
C VAL A 137 8.87 3.74 18.91
N THR A 138 9.52 3.24 19.96
CA THR A 138 10.29 2.00 19.88
C THR A 138 9.35 0.80 19.71
N THR A 139 9.63 -0.06 18.74
CA THR A 139 8.76 -1.20 18.38
C THR A 139 9.33 -2.55 18.78
N ASP A 140 10.64 -2.63 19.04
CA ASP A 140 11.33 -3.83 19.49
C ASP A 140 11.86 -3.70 20.94
N PRO A 141 12.14 -4.83 21.62
CA PRO A 141 12.68 -4.80 22.97
C PRO A 141 14.09 -4.21 23.09
N ASP A 142 14.91 -4.32 22.03
CA ASP A 142 16.31 -3.92 22.03
C ASP A 142 16.51 -2.42 21.75
N GLY A 143 15.45 -1.72 21.32
CA GLY A 143 15.48 -0.28 21.09
C GLY A 143 16.03 0.14 19.74
N GLU A 144 16.24 -0.80 18.82
CA GLU A 144 16.84 -0.53 17.51
C GLU A 144 15.81 -0.13 16.46
N TRP A 145 14.60 -0.69 16.56
CA TRP A 145 13.50 -0.46 15.62
C TRP A 145 12.60 0.65 16.10
N ILE A 146 12.50 1.69 15.28
CA ILE A 146 11.75 2.89 15.59
C ILE A 146 10.66 3.05 14.53
N GLY A 147 9.40 2.99 14.97
CA GLY A 147 8.21 3.24 14.16
C GLY A 147 7.67 4.65 14.35
N VAL A 148 6.70 5.02 13.52
CA VAL A 148 5.98 6.30 13.65
C VAL A 148 4.56 6.06 14.15
N LEU A 149 4.07 6.96 15.00
CA LEU A 149 2.69 6.97 15.49
C LEU A 149 1.79 7.69 14.48
N LEU A 150 0.68 7.05 14.13
CA LEU A 150 -0.27 7.53 13.13
C LEU A 150 -1.71 7.21 13.55
N PRO A 151 -2.68 8.06 13.18
CA PRO A 151 -4.09 7.72 13.34
C PRO A 151 -4.42 6.38 12.66
N GLN A 152 -5.12 5.49 13.38
CA GLN A 152 -5.51 4.17 12.85
C GLN A 152 -6.28 4.28 11.53
N GLU A 153 -7.09 5.32 11.37
CA GLU A 153 -7.85 5.58 10.14
C GLU A 153 -6.94 5.74 8.90
N HIS A 154 -5.77 6.35 9.05
CA HIS A 154 -4.82 6.53 7.94
C HIS A 154 -4.12 5.22 7.60
N LEU A 155 -3.78 4.42 8.61
CA LEU A 155 -3.18 3.11 8.41
C LEU A 155 -4.19 2.14 7.77
N PHE A 156 -5.44 2.12 8.23
CA PHE A 156 -6.47 1.29 7.60
C PHE A 156 -6.82 1.75 6.18
N GLU A 157 -6.80 3.05 5.89
CA GLU A 157 -6.97 3.53 4.51
C GLU A 157 -5.86 3.00 3.60
N LEU A 158 -4.62 3.00 4.09
CA LEU A 158 -3.47 2.40 3.40
C LEU A 158 -3.67 0.89 3.16
N LEU A 159 -4.13 0.12 4.15
CA LEU A 159 -4.39 -1.33 3.99
C LEU A 159 -5.57 -1.67 3.05
N ARG A 160 -6.43 -0.70 2.73
CA ARG A 160 -7.53 -0.85 1.77
C ARG A 160 -7.15 -0.37 0.38
N THR A 161 -5.87 -0.09 0.16
CA THR A 161 -5.35 0.44 -1.10
C THR A 161 -4.58 -0.65 -1.85
N PRO A 162 -4.81 -0.84 -3.16
CA PRO A 162 -4.07 -1.81 -3.96
C PRO A 162 -2.56 -1.57 -3.94
N THR A 163 -1.78 -2.63 -4.11
CA THR A 163 -0.33 -2.57 -4.34
C THR A 163 -0.01 -2.21 -5.78
N PHE A 164 1.09 -1.49 -5.98
CA PHE A 164 1.62 -1.22 -7.31
C PHE A 164 2.73 -2.20 -7.69
N VAL A 165 2.87 -2.46 -9.00
CA VAL A 165 3.89 -3.35 -9.56
C VAL A 165 5.29 -2.77 -9.34
N THR A 166 6.21 -3.58 -8.83
CA THR A 166 7.60 -3.22 -8.53
C THR A 166 8.52 -4.44 -8.53
N TRP A 167 9.84 -4.25 -8.66
CA TRP A 167 10.83 -5.32 -8.73
C TRP A 167 11.43 -5.68 -7.36
N GLN A 168 11.87 -4.68 -6.58
CA GLN A 168 12.51 -4.84 -5.27
C GLN A 168 11.53 -4.69 -4.10
N GLY A 169 10.28 -4.34 -4.36
CA GLY A 169 9.23 -4.27 -3.34
C GLY A 169 8.63 -2.88 -3.20
N GLU A 170 7.41 -2.85 -2.67
CA GLU A 170 6.64 -1.63 -2.49
C GLU A 170 7.24 -0.79 -1.35
N VAL A 171 7.33 0.52 -1.53
CA VAL A 171 7.62 1.45 -0.44
C VAL A 171 6.64 2.60 -0.51
N TRP A 172 5.62 2.57 0.33
CA TRP A 172 4.65 3.65 0.42
C TRP A 172 5.25 4.87 1.12
N LEU A 173 5.03 6.05 0.54
CA LEU A 173 5.56 7.32 1.05
C LEU A 173 4.51 8.12 1.82
N PHE A 174 4.99 8.94 2.75
CA PHE A 174 4.19 9.77 3.65
C PHE A 174 4.56 11.25 3.49
N CYS A 175 3.60 12.13 3.74
CA CYS A 175 3.83 13.57 3.82
C CYS A 175 2.69 14.21 4.62
N CYS A 176 2.97 15.29 5.34
CA CYS A 176 1.95 15.97 6.16
C CYS A 176 1.25 15.02 7.16
N LYS A 177 2.00 14.06 7.72
CA LYS A 177 1.50 13.06 8.68
C LYS A 177 0.46 12.08 8.12
N LYS A 178 0.44 11.86 6.81
CA LYS A 178 -0.48 10.93 6.13
C LYS A 178 0.21 10.14 5.02
N PRO A 179 -0.28 8.95 4.67
CA PRO A 179 0.11 8.27 3.45
C PRO A 179 -0.16 9.18 2.23
N MET A 180 0.76 9.22 1.29
CA MET A 180 0.58 9.94 0.03
C MET A 180 -0.23 9.10 -0.97
N THR A 181 -0.79 9.73 -2.00
CA THR A 181 -1.48 9.04 -3.08
C THR A 181 -0.46 8.62 -4.15
N TYR A 182 -0.42 7.33 -4.49
CA TYR A 182 0.34 6.84 -5.64
C TYR A 182 -0.34 7.30 -6.94
N ILE A 183 0.40 8.00 -7.80
CA ILE A 183 -0.10 8.57 -9.06
C ILE A 183 0.47 7.88 -10.30
N GLY A 184 1.39 6.94 -10.13
CA GLY A 184 1.88 6.06 -11.18
C GLY A 184 3.39 6.02 -11.29
N GLU A 185 3.85 5.11 -12.13
CA GLU A 185 5.24 5.02 -12.54
C GLU A 185 5.64 6.28 -13.34
N TRP A 186 6.90 6.67 -13.27
CA TRP A 186 7.40 7.85 -13.97
C TRP A 186 7.09 7.83 -15.47
N LYS A 187 7.17 6.67 -16.12
CA LYS A 187 6.80 6.52 -17.54
C LYS A 187 5.35 6.92 -17.80
N SER A 188 4.44 6.55 -16.91
CA SER A 188 3.03 6.93 -16.96
C SER A 188 2.81 8.41 -16.65
N VAL A 189 3.50 8.94 -15.65
CA VAL A 189 3.38 10.35 -15.22
C VAL A 189 3.99 11.31 -16.26
N ALA A 190 5.13 10.97 -16.82
CA ALA A 190 5.88 11.80 -17.76
C ALA A 190 5.40 11.66 -19.22
N ALA A 191 4.54 10.68 -19.53
CA ALA A 191 4.07 10.41 -20.90
C ALA A 191 3.47 11.62 -21.63
N SER A 192 2.95 12.60 -20.88
CA SER A 192 2.34 13.83 -21.42
C SER A 192 3.23 15.07 -21.30
N LEU A 193 4.39 14.97 -20.66
CA LEU A 193 5.26 16.10 -20.35
C LEU A 193 6.33 16.30 -21.43
N GLY A 194 6.66 17.56 -21.73
CA GLY A 194 7.86 17.87 -22.50
C GLY A 194 9.15 17.56 -21.73
N LYS A 195 10.27 17.28 -22.40
CA LYS A 195 11.54 16.90 -21.74
C LYS A 195 11.99 17.85 -20.63
N ALA A 196 11.90 19.16 -20.85
CA ALA A 196 12.29 20.17 -19.86
C ALA A 196 11.35 20.20 -18.65
N GLU A 197 10.04 20.01 -18.87
CA GLU A 197 9.04 19.92 -17.82
C GLU A 197 9.21 18.65 -16.99
N ALA A 198 9.46 17.51 -17.65
CA ALA A 198 9.78 16.25 -17.02
C ALA A 198 11.03 16.37 -16.14
N LYS A 199 12.10 17.03 -16.63
CA LYS A 199 13.32 17.26 -15.82
C LYS A 199 13.04 18.12 -14.60
N ASN A 200 12.33 19.24 -14.76
CA ASN A 200 11.97 20.12 -13.64
C ASN A 200 11.13 19.38 -12.59
N LYS A 201 10.17 18.56 -13.02
CA LYS A 201 9.33 17.77 -12.11
C LYS A 201 10.16 16.70 -11.39
N PHE A 202 11.06 16.00 -12.10
CA PHE A 202 12.01 15.07 -11.48
C PHE A 202 12.85 15.77 -10.39
N ASP A 203 13.40 16.93 -10.69
CA ASP A 203 14.23 17.70 -9.75
C ASP A 203 13.47 18.14 -8.49
N GLN A 204 12.17 18.37 -8.61
CA GLN A 204 11.30 18.69 -7.47
C GLN A 204 10.96 17.48 -6.60
N MET A 205 10.90 16.28 -7.18
CA MET A 205 10.49 15.06 -6.48
C MET A 205 11.63 14.37 -5.75
N MET A 206 12.83 14.42 -6.32
CA MET A 206 14.00 13.80 -5.71
C MET A 206 14.46 14.67 -4.54
N THR A 207 14.63 14.08 -3.35
CA THR A 207 15.25 14.75 -2.20
C THR A 207 16.75 14.98 -2.45
N ASP A 208 17.43 15.75 -1.60
CA ASP A 208 18.86 16.10 -1.80
C ASP A 208 19.77 14.86 -1.94
N ASP A 209 19.45 13.76 -1.26
CA ASP A 209 20.24 12.51 -1.34
C ASP A 209 20.11 11.79 -2.68
N ALA A 210 18.94 11.81 -3.32
CA ALA A 210 18.73 11.14 -4.61
C ALA A 210 19.04 12.05 -5.81
N ARG A 211 18.92 13.39 -5.65
CA ARG A 211 19.44 14.40 -6.61
C ARG A 211 20.95 14.29 -6.83
N SER A 212 21.66 13.68 -5.89
CA SER A 212 23.11 13.47 -5.93
C SER A 212 23.55 12.42 -6.96
N TYR A 213 22.61 11.73 -7.61
CA TYR A 213 22.89 10.67 -8.57
C TYR A 213 22.41 11.03 -10.00
N PRO A 214 23.26 11.70 -10.81
CA PRO A 214 22.96 12.01 -12.21
C PRO A 214 22.47 10.79 -13.02
N TRP A 215 22.96 9.59 -12.67
CA TRP A 215 22.60 8.34 -13.33
C TRP A 215 21.12 7.95 -13.16
N VAL A 216 20.44 8.40 -12.11
CA VAL A 216 19.00 8.10 -11.90
C VAL A 216 18.19 8.80 -12.98
N TRP A 217 18.47 10.09 -13.24
CA TRP A 217 17.82 10.81 -14.33
C TRP A 217 18.14 10.18 -15.68
N GLU A 218 19.39 9.79 -15.91
CA GLU A 218 19.77 9.10 -17.14
C GLU A 218 18.95 7.81 -17.32
N GLY A 219 18.90 6.95 -16.31
CA GLY A 219 18.17 5.68 -16.35
C GLY A 219 16.68 5.83 -16.64
N VAL A 220 16.01 6.85 -16.08
CA VAL A 220 14.57 7.08 -16.31
C VAL A 220 14.24 7.92 -17.53
N SER A 221 15.25 8.55 -18.16
CA SER A 221 15.07 9.39 -19.35
C SER A 221 15.61 8.73 -20.63
N SER A 222 16.42 7.69 -20.51
CA SER A 222 16.84 6.83 -21.61
C SER A 222 15.84 5.71 -21.88
N GLU A 223 15.86 5.16 -23.09
CA GLU A 223 15.04 4.00 -23.47
C GLU A 223 15.48 2.67 -22.81
N SER A 224 16.50 2.70 -21.93
CA SER A 224 17.03 1.49 -21.29
C SER A 224 16.13 0.90 -20.21
N ASP A 225 15.13 1.65 -19.70
CA ASP A 225 14.23 1.24 -18.60
C ASP A 225 14.98 0.68 -17.36
N SER A 226 16.26 1.03 -17.16
CA SER A 226 17.13 0.44 -16.13
C SER A 226 16.86 0.96 -14.71
N VAL A 227 15.96 1.93 -14.57
CA VAL A 227 15.52 2.49 -13.30
C VAL A 227 14.01 2.72 -13.39
N CYS A 228 13.26 2.21 -12.43
CA CYS A 228 11.84 2.48 -12.27
C CYS A 228 11.65 3.53 -11.17
N LEU A 229 10.75 4.49 -11.39
CA LEU A 229 10.40 5.53 -10.41
C LEU A 229 8.90 5.47 -10.12
N TYR A 230 8.54 5.35 -8.84
CA TYR A 230 7.15 5.30 -8.37
C TYR A 230 6.78 6.63 -7.75
N VAL A 231 5.84 7.35 -8.36
CA VAL A 231 5.55 8.74 -8.01
C VAL A 231 4.32 8.85 -7.11
N PHE A 232 4.46 9.67 -6.08
CA PHE A 232 3.42 9.96 -5.10
C PHE A 232 3.11 11.45 -5.05
N GLN A 233 1.86 11.78 -4.73
CA GLN A 233 1.40 13.15 -4.48
C GLN A 233 0.79 13.25 -3.08
N CYS A 234 1.22 14.25 -2.31
CA CYS A 234 0.56 14.62 -1.07
C CYS A 234 -0.70 15.43 -1.39
N LYS A 235 -1.86 14.96 -0.98
CA LYS A 235 -3.14 15.66 -1.23
C LYS A 235 -3.34 16.90 -0.35
N ASP A 236 -2.59 17.03 0.75
CA ASP A 236 -2.69 18.19 1.64
C ASP A 236 -1.86 19.39 1.15
N CYS A 237 -0.61 19.16 0.74
CA CYS A 237 0.30 20.24 0.33
C CYS A 237 0.61 20.29 -1.17
N GLY A 238 0.21 19.27 -1.94
CA GLY A 238 0.48 19.18 -3.38
C GLY A 238 1.90 18.74 -3.75
N ASN A 239 2.80 18.57 -2.78
CA ASN A 239 4.17 18.11 -3.03
C ASN A 239 4.17 16.71 -3.64
N HIS A 240 5.14 16.48 -4.51
CA HIS A 240 5.40 15.17 -5.10
C HIS A 240 6.68 14.59 -4.52
N ARG A 241 6.71 13.27 -4.33
CA ARG A 241 7.89 12.49 -3.94
C ARG A 241 7.94 11.24 -4.82
N ALA A 242 9.09 10.61 -4.89
CA ALA A 242 9.23 9.32 -5.57
C ALA A 242 10.14 8.38 -4.80
N ASN A 243 9.86 7.08 -4.90
CA ASN A 243 10.82 6.02 -4.62
C ASN A 243 11.35 5.47 -5.95
N PHE A 244 12.54 4.89 -5.97
CA PHE A 244 13.09 4.26 -7.16
C PHE A 244 13.54 2.84 -6.89
N ASP A 245 13.64 2.08 -7.98
CA ASP A 245 14.02 0.69 -8.03
C ASP A 245 14.91 0.47 -9.27
N MET A 246 15.72 -0.59 -9.26
CA MET A 246 16.65 -0.93 -10.34
C MET A 246 16.37 -2.35 -10.84
N ASP A 247 16.31 -2.49 -12.15
CA ASP A 247 16.28 -3.78 -12.87
C ASP A 247 17.66 -4.48 -12.82
#